data_AF-A0A7S2URS3-F1
#
_entry.id   AF-A0A7S2URS3-F1
#
_cell.length_a   1.000
_cell.length_b   1.000
_cell.length_c   1.000
_cell.angle_alpha   90.00
_cell.angle_beta   90.00
_cell.angle_gamma   90.00
#
_symmetry.space_group_name_H-M   'P 1'
#
loop_
_entity.id
_entity.type
_entity.pdbx_description
1 polymer ?
#
loop_
_entity_poly.entity_id
_entity_poly.type
_entity_poly.pdbx_seq_one_letter_code
_entity_poly.pdbx_strand_id
1 'polypeptide(L)'
;MAATAAATTTKAVVYGTLSVVYVAFLVNLLIQILRKAMDIRMHAINDYGRIIHEFDPYFNFRATEYLWEHGWKEFCQWFDYKVWYPLGRPVGTTIYPGMQITAVVVNQYILPDWSLNDVCCFIPVWFGALATLCTALLTYECSIGIVHSHNKQDNNISNNI
;
A
#
# COMPACT_ATOMS: atom_id res chain seq x y z
N MET A 1 51.47 -13.97 -12.62
CA MET A 1 50.74 -12.99 -11.79
C MET A 1 49.71 -12.16 -12.58
N ALA A 2 49.96 -11.73 -13.83
CA ALA A 2 48.99 -10.95 -14.61
C ALA A 2 47.73 -11.74 -15.06
N ALA A 3 47.87 -13.01 -15.46
CA ALA A 3 46.75 -13.85 -15.91
C ALA A 3 45.73 -14.17 -14.80
N THR A 4 46.20 -14.34 -13.56
CA THR A 4 45.36 -14.55 -12.39
C THR A 4 44.58 -13.30 -12.00
N ALA A 5 45.17 -12.10 -12.16
CA ALA A 5 44.48 -10.84 -11.91
C ALA A 5 43.38 -10.58 -12.94
N ALA A 6 43.64 -10.83 -14.23
CA ALA A 6 42.64 -10.70 -15.29
C ALA A 6 41.45 -11.65 -15.09
N ALA A 7 41.69 -12.92 -14.73
CA ALA A 7 40.63 -13.89 -14.45
C ALA A 7 39.76 -13.52 -13.24
N THR A 8 40.34 -12.93 -12.20
CA THR A 8 39.61 -12.43 -11.03
C THR A 8 38.74 -11.22 -11.39
N THR A 9 39.25 -10.30 -12.21
CA THR A 9 38.48 -9.16 -12.72
C THR A 9 37.30 -9.60 -13.59
N THR A 10 37.50 -10.59 -14.48
CA THR A 10 36.41 -11.13 -15.31
C THR A 10 35.32 -11.79 -14.46
N LYS A 11 35.68 -12.57 -13.44
CA LYS A 11 34.71 -13.17 -12.52
C LYS A 11 33.90 -12.10 -11.78
N ALA A 12 34.56 -11.07 -11.24
CA ALA A 12 33.88 -9.98 -10.55
C ALA A 12 32.87 -9.24 -11.44
N VAL A 13 33.22 -8.98 -12.71
CA VAL A 13 32.31 -8.37 -13.69
C VAL A 13 31.12 -9.28 -14.02
N VAL A 14 31.34 -10.59 -14.16
CA VAL A 14 30.28 -11.57 -14.43
C VAL A 14 29.32 -11.68 -13.25
N TYR A 15 29.81 -11.81 -12.02
CA TYR A 15 28.97 -11.84 -10.81
C TYR A 15 28.21 -10.52 -10.62
N GLY A 16 28.86 -9.38 -10.89
CA GLY A 16 28.21 -8.06 -10.88
C GLY A 16 27.06 -8.00 -11.88
N THR A 17 27.30 -8.41 -13.12
CA THR A 17 26.26 -8.40 -14.17
C THR A 17 25.10 -9.34 -13.83
N LEU A 18 25.39 -10.56 -13.37
CA LEU A 18 24.37 -11.52 -12.94
C LEU A 18 23.53 -10.99 -11.78
N SER A 19 24.14 -10.30 -10.82
CA SER A 19 23.42 -9.72 -9.68
C SER A 19 22.44 -8.62 -10.11
N VAL A 20 22.83 -7.76 -11.07
CA VAL A 20 21.96 -6.71 -11.61
C VAL A 20 20.77 -7.32 -12.36
N VAL A 21 21.01 -8.34 -13.19
CA VAL A 21 19.95 -9.06 -13.91
C VAL A 21 18.97 -9.71 -12.94
N TYR A 22 19.47 -10.33 -11.87
CA TYR A 22 18.64 -10.94 -10.83
C TYR A 22 17.77 -9.92 -10.11
N VAL A 23 18.34 -8.79 -9.68
CA VAL A 23 17.57 -7.70 -9.05
C VAL A 23 16.53 -7.13 -9.99
N ALA A 24 16.88 -6.90 -11.27
CA ALA A 24 15.94 -6.42 -12.27
C ALA A 24 14.76 -7.38 -12.47
N PHE A 25 15.02 -8.69 -12.47
CA PHE A 25 13.99 -9.72 -12.54
C PHE A 25 13.05 -9.68 -11.32
N LEU A 26 13.60 -9.58 -10.10
CA LEU A 26 12.79 -9.47 -8.89
C LEU A 26 11.92 -8.21 -8.85
N VAL A 27 12.46 -7.07 -9.28
CA VAL A 27 11.71 -5.82 -9.39
C VAL A 27 10.57 -5.95 -10.40
N ASN A 28 10.83 -6.59 -11.55
CA ASN A 28 9.79 -6.84 -12.54
C ASN A 28 8.68 -7.74 -11.98
N LEU A 29 9.05 -8.81 -11.28
CA LEU A 29 8.11 -9.72 -10.62
C LEU A 29 7.24 -8.98 -9.60
N LEU A 30 7.85 -8.13 -8.77
CA LEU A 30 7.14 -7.32 -7.78
C LEU A 30 6.12 -6.38 -8.45
N ILE A 31 6.49 -5.70 -9.53
CA ILE A 31 5.58 -4.84 -10.29
C ILE A 31 4.37 -5.65 -10.81
N GLN A 32 4.60 -6.86 -11.31
CA GLN A 32 3.52 -7.73 -11.79
C GLN A 32 2.59 -8.17 -10.65
N ILE A 33 3.14 -8.49 -9.47
CA ILE A 33 2.35 -8.81 -8.28
C ILE A 33 1.47 -7.62 -7.86
N LEU A 34 2.04 -6.41 -7.81
CA LEU A 34 1.29 -5.20 -7.44
C LEU A 34 0.20 -4.88 -8.46
N ARG A 35 0.46 -5.04 -9.77
CA ARG A 35 -0.56 -4.92 -10.82
C ARG A 35 -1.70 -5.91 -10.60
N LYS A 36 -1.40 -7.18 -10.33
CA LYS A 36 -2.43 -8.19 -10.05
C LYS A 36 -3.23 -7.89 -8.78
N ALA A 37 -2.59 -7.35 -7.74
CA ALA A 37 -3.29 -6.91 -6.54
C ALA A 37 -4.28 -5.77 -6.80
N MET A 38 -3.93 -4.84 -7.71
CA MET A 38 -4.83 -3.78 -8.19
C MET A 38 -5.96 -4.36 -9.06
N ASP A 39 -5.61 -5.17 -10.07
CA ASP A 39 -6.55 -5.74 -11.05
C ASP A 39 -7.71 -6.47 -10.36
N ILE A 40 -7.42 -7.31 -9.36
CA ILE A 40 -8.43 -8.06 -8.61
C ILE A 40 -9.41 -7.13 -7.90
N ARG A 41 -8.95 -5.99 -7.37
CA ARG A 41 -9.78 -5.01 -6.65
C ARG A 41 -10.56 -4.09 -7.59
N MET A 42 -10.07 -3.88 -8.80
CA MET A 42 -10.76 -3.08 -9.82
C MET A 42 -11.90 -3.83 -10.49
N HIS A 43 -12.06 -5.14 -10.27
CA HIS A 43 -13.07 -5.95 -10.96
C HIS A 43 -14.49 -5.36 -10.86
N ALA A 44 -14.95 -5.02 -9.65
CA ALA A 44 -16.27 -4.43 -9.46
C ALA A 44 -16.41 -3.05 -10.12
N ILE A 45 -15.35 -2.24 -10.10
CA ILE A 45 -15.34 -0.90 -10.71
C ILE A 45 -15.42 -1.00 -12.25
N ASN A 46 -14.72 -1.97 -12.84
CA ASN A 46 -14.69 -2.16 -14.29
C ASN A 46 -16.04 -2.71 -14.81
N ASP A 47 -16.67 -3.60 -14.06
CA ASP A 47 -17.90 -4.27 -14.48
C ASP A 47 -19.16 -3.46 -14.19
N TYR A 48 -19.20 -2.77 -13.05
CA TYR A 48 -20.39 -2.05 -12.56
C TYR A 48 -20.23 -0.53 -12.50
N GLY A 49 -19.03 -0.02 -12.75
CA GLY A 49 -18.72 1.41 -12.73
C GLY A 49 -18.23 1.92 -11.38
N ARG A 50 -17.90 3.22 -11.33
CA ARG A 50 -17.40 3.91 -10.14
C ARG A 50 -18.56 4.31 -9.25
N ILE A 51 -19.10 3.33 -8.53
CA ILE A 51 -20.22 3.51 -7.60
C ILE A 51 -19.84 2.84 -6.29
N ILE A 52 -20.20 3.46 -5.17
CA ILE A 52 -19.99 2.89 -3.85
C ILE A 52 -20.95 1.72 -3.64
N HIS A 53 -20.38 0.56 -3.37
CA HIS A 53 -21.13 -0.67 -3.09
C HIS A 53 -21.37 -0.85 -1.60
N GLU A 54 -22.39 -1.65 -1.29
CA GLU A 54 -22.86 -1.93 0.07
C GLU A 54 -23.36 -0.71 0.86
N PHE A 55 -23.97 -0.96 2.02
CA PHE A 55 -24.66 0.08 2.79
C PHE A 55 -23.71 0.90 3.67
N ASP A 56 -22.73 0.25 4.30
CA ASP A 56 -21.83 0.88 5.28
C ASP A 56 -20.97 2.02 4.70
N PRO A 57 -20.38 1.88 3.49
CA PRO A 57 -19.48 2.90 2.98
C PRO A 57 -20.17 4.23 2.63
N TYR A 58 -21.51 4.27 2.47
CA TYR A 58 -22.24 5.53 2.24
C TYR A 58 -22.09 6.51 3.40
N PHE A 59 -22.03 6.02 4.65
CA PHE A 59 -21.76 6.89 5.80
C PHE A 59 -20.35 7.51 5.71
N ASN A 60 -19.37 6.71 5.33
CA ASN A 60 -17.99 7.18 5.19
C ASN A 60 -17.86 8.21 4.07
N PHE A 61 -18.52 7.98 2.93
CA PHE A 61 -18.55 8.94 1.82
C PHE A 61 -19.18 10.27 2.23
N ARG A 62 -20.35 10.24 2.88
CA ARG A 62 -21.00 11.45 3.39
C ARG A 62 -20.13 12.21 4.41
N ALA A 63 -19.41 11.48 5.26
CA ALA A 63 -18.46 12.10 6.18
C ALA A 63 -17.28 12.76 5.43
N THR A 64 -16.80 12.15 4.35
CA THR A 64 -15.78 12.74 3.47
C THR A 64 -16.33 13.98 2.75
N GLU A 65 -17.56 13.96 2.24
CA GLU A 65 -18.21 15.13 1.63
C GLU A 65 -18.33 16.27 2.64
N TYR A 66 -18.79 15.98 3.87
CA TYR A 66 -18.86 16.99 4.92
C TYR A 66 -17.48 17.59 5.23
N LEU A 67 -16.44 16.75 5.34
CA LEU A 67 -15.06 17.20 5.56
C LEU A 67 -14.55 18.07 4.41
N TRP A 68 -14.86 17.71 3.16
CA TRP A 68 -14.48 18.46 1.97
C TRP A 68 -15.11 19.86 1.95
N GLU A 69 -16.40 19.95 2.27
CA GLU A 69 -17.15 21.21 2.21
C GLU A 69 -16.87 22.15 3.39
N HIS A 70 -16.72 21.61 4.60
CA HIS A 70 -16.68 22.39 5.85
C HIS A 70 -15.26 22.48 6.45
N GLY A 71 -14.37 21.58 6.03
CA GLY A 71 -13.00 21.49 6.54
C GLY A 71 -12.88 20.83 7.90
N TRP A 72 -11.62 20.66 8.34
CA TRP A 72 -11.27 19.85 9.50
C TRP A 72 -11.87 20.32 10.84
N LYS A 73 -11.87 21.65 11.07
CA LYS A 73 -12.32 22.21 12.35
C LYS A 73 -13.80 21.91 12.60
N GLU A 74 -14.64 22.13 11.59
CA GLU A 74 -16.06 21.86 11.66
C GLU A 74 -16.34 20.36 11.68
N PHE A 75 -15.57 19.56 10.94
CA PHE A 75 -15.67 18.10 10.98
C PHE A 75 -15.47 17.53 12.40
N CYS A 76 -14.46 18.01 13.15
CA CYS A 76 -14.23 17.56 14.52
C CYS A 76 -15.37 17.90 15.49
N GLN A 77 -16.13 18.96 15.20
CA GLN A 77 -17.26 19.41 16.02
C GLN A 77 -18.61 18.98 15.44
N TRP A 78 -18.60 18.15 14.39
CA TRP A 78 -19.79 17.82 13.63
C TRP A 78 -20.78 16.98 14.45
N PHE A 79 -21.98 17.53 14.60
CA PHE A 79 -23.14 16.83 15.12
C PHE A 79 -24.18 16.66 14.01
N ASP A 80 -24.54 15.41 13.72
CA ASP A 80 -25.46 15.07 12.65
C ASP A 80 -26.89 14.89 13.19
N TYR A 81 -27.76 15.84 12.88
CA TYR A 81 -29.18 15.80 13.23
C TYR A 81 -30.03 14.99 12.23
N LYS A 82 -29.47 14.57 11.08
CA LYS A 82 -30.22 13.83 10.04
C LYS A 82 -30.33 12.33 10.34
N VAL A 83 -29.60 11.84 11.33
CA VAL A 83 -29.58 10.42 11.74
C VAL A 83 -30.14 10.27 13.15
N TRP A 84 -30.62 9.08 13.50
CA TRP A 84 -31.07 8.76 14.86
C TRP A 84 -32.12 9.73 15.43
N TYR A 85 -33.14 10.10 14.65
CA TYR A 85 -34.22 10.95 15.14
C TYR A 85 -34.90 10.31 16.38
N PRO A 86 -35.17 11.07 17.46
CA PRO A 86 -34.99 12.52 17.64
C PRO A 86 -33.64 12.95 18.26
N LEU A 87 -32.71 12.03 18.50
CA LEU A 87 -31.48 12.27 19.28
C LEU A 87 -30.34 12.90 18.45
N GLY A 88 -30.16 12.48 17.20
CA GLY A 88 -28.97 12.83 16.43
C GLY A 88 -27.74 11.97 16.78
N ARG A 89 -26.59 12.30 16.18
CA ARG A 89 -25.30 11.65 16.48
C ARG A 89 -24.14 12.66 16.50
N PRO A 90 -23.30 12.66 17.55
CA PRO A 90 -22.04 13.41 17.54
C PRO A 90 -21.01 12.68 16.67
N VAL A 91 -20.97 12.98 15.37
CA VAL A 91 -20.10 12.25 14.43
C VAL A 91 -18.63 12.55 14.69
N GLY A 92 -18.28 13.82 14.93
CA GLY A 92 -16.88 14.23 15.11
C GLY A 92 -16.12 13.46 16.21
N THR A 93 -16.82 13.01 17.27
CA THR A 93 -16.24 12.24 18.37
C THR A 93 -16.47 10.73 18.28
N THR A 94 -17.27 10.25 17.32
CA THR A 94 -17.66 8.84 17.21
C THR A 94 -17.25 8.19 15.88
N ILE A 95 -16.43 8.88 15.08
CA ILE A 95 -15.85 8.39 13.83
C ILE A 95 -14.32 8.37 13.92
N TYR A 96 -13.69 7.40 13.27
CA TYR A 96 -12.25 7.43 13.02
C TYR A 96 -11.98 8.16 11.70
N PRO A 97 -11.35 9.35 11.71
CA PRO A 97 -11.34 10.25 10.56
C PRO A 97 -10.28 9.95 9.50
N GLY A 98 -9.41 8.95 9.73
CA GLY A 98 -8.22 8.74 8.91
C GLY A 98 -8.51 8.52 7.42
N MET A 99 -9.57 7.77 7.12
CA MET A 99 -9.98 7.50 5.74
C MET A 99 -10.52 8.76 5.05
N GLN A 100 -11.36 9.54 5.74
CA GLN A 100 -11.95 10.78 5.21
C GLN A 100 -10.86 11.80 4.90
N ILE A 101 -9.91 12.00 5.83
CA ILE A 101 -8.77 12.91 5.64
C ILE A 101 -7.95 12.46 4.42
N THR A 102 -7.64 11.16 4.35
CA THR A 102 -6.84 10.62 3.25
C THR A 102 -7.51 10.85 1.90
N ALA A 103 -8.82 10.60 1.79
CA ALA A 103 -9.57 10.81 0.56
C ALA A 103 -9.59 12.29 0.13
N VAL A 104 -9.82 13.22 1.07
CA VAL A 104 -9.78 14.68 0.80
C VAL A 104 -8.41 15.13 0.35
N VAL A 105 -7.33 14.69 1.03
CA VAL A 105 -5.95 15.04 0.65
C VAL A 105 -5.60 14.51 -0.73
N VAL A 106 -5.96 13.27 -1.04
CA VAL A 106 -5.71 12.68 -2.36
C VAL A 106 -6.47 13.44 -3.44
N ASN A 107 -7.75 13.76 -3.22
CA ASN A 107 -8.54 14.53 -4.19
C ASN A 107 -7.96 15.94 -4.37
N GLN A 108 -7.67 16.67 -3.29
CA GLN A 108 -7.22 18.06 -3.37
C GLN A 108 -5.83 18.22 -4.01
N TYR A 109 -4.88 17.32 -3.71
CA TYR A 109 -3.47 17.51 -4.07
C TYR A 109 -2.96 16.60 -5.17
N ILE A 110 -3.57 15.41 -5.36
CA ILE A 110 -3.08 14.42 -6.33
C ILE A 110 -4.00 14.34 -7.54
N LEU A 111 -5.32 14.33 -7.32
CA LEU A 111 -6.33 14.14 -8.37
C LEU A 111 -7.45 15.20 -8.31
N PRO A 112 -7.12 16.50 -8.54
CA PRO A 112 -8.09 17.59 -8.39
C PRO A 112 -9.21 17.58 -9.44
N ASP A 113 -8.97 16.97 -10.61
CA ASP A 113 -9.96 16.88 -11.69
C ASP A 113 -11.00 15.76 -11.47
N TRP A 114 -10.79 14.90 -10.47
CA TRP A 114 -11.65 13.75 -10.21
C TRP A 114 -12.76 14.10 -9.22
N SER A 115 -13.92 13.48 -9.38
CA SER A 115 -14.97 13.62 -8.37
C SER A 115 -14.53 12.97 -7.04
N LEU A 116 -15.03 13.51 -5.92
CA LEU A 116 -14.73 12.94 -4.60
C LEU A 116 -15.20 11.49 -4.49
N ASN A 117 -16.31 11.15 -5.15
CA ASN A 117 -16.84 9.78 -5.20
C ASN A 117 -15.88 8.83 -5.93
N ASP A 118 -15.34 9.25 -7.08
CA ASP A 118 -14.37 8.45 -7.83
C ASP A 118 -13.15 8.17 -6.96
N VAL A 119 -12.59 9.19 -6.31
CA VAL A 119 -11.44 9.01 -5.40
C VAL A 119 -11.77 8.01 -4.30
N CYS A 120 -12.92 8.14 -3.63
CA CYS A 120 -13.34 7.21 -2.58
C CYS A 120 -13.47 5.76 -3.08
N CYS A 121 -13.92 5.54 -4.33
CA CYS A 121 -13.99 4.22 -4.93
C CYS A 121 -12.61 3.58 -5.17
N PHE A 122 -11.57 4.39 -5.44
CA PHE A 122 -10.22 3.89 -5.70
C PHE A 122 -9.32 3.76 -4.46
N ILE A 123 -9.68 4.35 -3.32
CA ILE A 123 -8.94 4.21 -2.05
C ILE A 123 -8.64 2.73 -1.71
N PRO A 124 -9.63 1.80 -1.73
CA PRO A 124 -9.38 0.39 -1.42
C PRO A 124 -8.40 -0.28 -2.40
N VAL A 125 -8.38 0.17 -3.65
CA VAL A 125 -7.51 -0.37 -4.70
C VAL A 125 -6.06 0.01 -4.40
N TRP A 126 -5.78 1.31 -4.24
CA TRP A 126 -4.42 1.81 -3.98
C TRP A 126 -3.84 1.29 -2.66
N PHE A 127 -4.61 1.39 -1.57
CA PHE A 127 -4.15 0.92 -0.25
C PHE A 127 -4.07 -0.61 -0.19
N GLY A 128 -4.83 -1.33 -1.01
CA GLY A 128 -4.71 -2.78 -1.18
C GLY A 128 -3.38 -3.22 -1.81
N ALA A 129 -2.89 -2.48 -2.83
CA ALA A 129 -1.56 -2.72 -3.38
C ALA A 129 -0.45 -2.31 -2.40
N LEU A 130 -0.62 -1.19 -1.69
CA LEU A 130 0.30 -0.77 -0.64
C LEU A 130 0.41 -1.83 0.47
N ALA A 131 -0.72 -2.41 0.91
CA ALA A 131 -0.72 -3.48 1.89
C ALA A 131 0.04 -4.73 1.41
N THR A 132 -0.10 -5.09 0.14
CA THR A 132 0.68 -6.18 -0.49
C THR A 132 2.18 -5.88 -0.42
N LEU A 133 2.60 -4.66 -0.74
CA LEU A 133 3.99 -4.23 -0.64
C LEU A 133 4.52 -4.28 0.80
N CYS A 134 3.78 -3.70 1.75
CA CYS A 134 4.16 -3.70 3.17
C CYS A 134 4.30 -5.12 3.72
N THR A 135 3.40 -6.03 3.33
CA THR A 135 3.47 -7.44 3.73
C THR A 135 4.71 -8.13 3.18
N ALA A 136 5.06 -7.87 1.91
CA ALA A 136 6.27 -8.41 1.30
C ALA A 136 7.55 -7.90 2.01
N LEU A 137 7.62 -6.60 2.30
CA LEU A 137 8.74 -6.00 3.03
C LEU A 137 8.85 -6.55 4.46
N LEU A 138 7.73 -6.69 5.17
CA LEU A 138 7.71 -7.29 6.50
C LEU A 138 8.22 -8.74 6.47
N THR A 139 7.77 -9.52 5.50
CA THR A 139 8.22 -10.91 5.32
C THR A 139 9.70 -11.00 5.00
N TYR A 140 10.21 -10.06 4.19
CA TYR A 140 11.63 -9.95 3.88
C TYR A 140 12.46 -9.75 5.15
N GLU A 141 12.11 -8.78 6.00
CA GLU A 141 12.81 -8.54 7.27
C GLU A 141 12.79 -9.76 8.19
N CYS A 142 11.65 -10.45 8.30
CA CYS A 142 11.54 -11.68 9.07
C CYS A 142 12.41 -12.83 8.52
N SER A 143 12.63 -12.88 7.20
CA SER A 143 13.44 -13.93 6.57
C SER A 143 14.95 -13.77 6.79
N ILE A 144 15.43 -12.53 6.97
CA ILE A 144 16.86 -12.24 7.16
C ILE A 144 17.41 -12.94 8.41
N GLY A 145 16.65 -12.93 9.51
CA GLY A 145 17.06 -13.58 10.77
C GLY A 145 17.27 -15.09 10.62
N ILE A 146 16.44 -15.75 9.81
CA ILE A 146 16.54 -17.18 9.53
C ILE A 146 17.83 -17.47 8.75
N VAL A 147 18.10 -16.70 7.70
CA VAL A 147 19.31 -16.84 6.87
C VAL A 147 20.57 -16.60 7.70
N HIS A 148 20.58 -15.58 8.56
CA HIS A 148 21.71 -15.29 9.42
C HIS A 148 22.00 -16.44 10.41
N SER A 149 20.96 -17.02 11.02
CA SER A 149 21.11 -18.15 11.94
C SER A 149 21.67 -19.38 11.24
N HIS A 150 21.17 -19.71 10.06
CA HIS A 150 21.65 -20.85 9.26
C HIS A 150 23.13 -20.68 8.89
N ASN A 151 23.49 -19.51 8.36
CA ASN A 151 24.88 -19.21 8.00
C ASN A 151 25.83 -19.27 9.21
N LYS A 152 25.38 -18.85 10.39
CA LYS A 152 26.18 -18.96 11.62
C LYS A 152 26.43 -20.42 12.00
N GLN A 153 25.43 -21.28 11.85
CA GLN A 153 25.53 -22.70 12.15
C GLN A 153 26.47 -23.42 11.16
N ASP A 154 26.34 -23.15 9.86
CA ASP A 154 27.19 -23.75 8.82
C ASP A 154 28.67 -23.40 9.02
N ASN A 155 28.98 -22.13 9.30
CA ASN A 155 30.35 -21.69 9.57
C ASN A 155 30.93 -22.34 10.84
N ASN A 156 30.09 -22.62 11.84
CA ASN A 156 30.54 -23.26 13.07
C ASN A 156 30.82 -24.77 12.86
N ILE A 157 30.12 -25.41 11.92
CA ILE A 157 30.39 -26.80 11.52
C ILE A 157 31.67 -26.87 10.70
N SER A 158 31.87 -25.99 9.71
CA SER A 158 33.08 -26.02 8.87
C SER A 158 34.37 -25.75 9.63
N ASN A 159 34.31 -24.96 10.71
CA ASN A 159 35.47 -24.65 11.53
C ASN A 159 35.81 -25.76 12.55
N ASN A 160 34.91 -26.74 12.74
CA ASN A 160 35.09 -27.88 13.64
C ASN A 160 35.43 -29.19 12.90
N ILE A 161 35.64 -29.14 11.59
CA ILE A 161 36.10 -30.25 10.72
C ILE A 161 37.48 -29.86 10.16
#